data_AF-A0A4V3J754-F1
#
_entry.id   AF-A0A4V3J754-F1
#
_cell.length_a   1.000
_cell.length_b   1.000
_cell.length_c   1.000
_cell.angle_alpha   90.00
_cell.angle_beta   90.00
_cell.angle_gamma   90.00
#
_symmetry.space_group_name_H-M   'P 1'
#
loop_
_entity.id
_entity.type
_entity.pdbx_description
1 polymer ?
#
loop_
_entity_poly.entity_id
_entity_poly.type
_entity_poly.pdbx_seq_one_letter_code
_entity_poly.pdbx_strand_id
1 'polypeptide(L)'
;MSETPGPKGDRLSEVQAALEEMQTEQIIPPQQFSSLAMLVTDASLTADEPAIQAAHDGLRRLYGHHVRADRDQAERAEQRGHLLGLLDMTTWALRRLPSALQLNFAPQGHPVSFLLEVAKEQGLSNEQLAGRLRVDATEISRIGRRLTAAGLVGKSRKWRHNAWNLTPRGTQYLESAGLVPPGPVGIDYCVGVKVRPESRTGVVTDASGEVHTRLHIEARFDGSQEKLIEGLARFVQDLLDKVPAAAEASKSGRTGLGVEIGGHVATDSGDVVKAPNYADDASWSGLSLGELLREATGLPTVVENDANAMAQLALAVGDADGSSDFAAVVLDKGIGAGLMVDGELLHGASGAAGEIGHVVVENYQGHECSCGNKGCLESVAGSDAIARRVQEMTGDPVPDLARALALLASDDRGKLVEDALMEAGWALGRGLADLLNLANPDRVVLYGPEPLVSDDHERFPAAKIFMTAVRRTCIEHAFSTARDVVIVTRPYEDELGARAAAAVAWNRLDQD
;
A
#
# COMPACT_ATOMS: atom_id res chain seq x y z
N MET A 1 -6.81 -47.77 34.31
CA MET A 1 -7.13 -47.38 32.93
C MET A 1 -6.96 -45.87 32.87
N SER A 2 -5.79 -45.40 32.44
CA SER A 2 -5.52 -43.97 32.25
C SER A 2 -5.93 -43.62 30.83
N GLU A 3 -6.96 -42.78 30.70
CA GLU A 3 -7.35 -42.20 29.43
C GLU A 3 -6.23 -41.32 28.89
N THR A 4 -5.89 -41.56 27.63
CA THR A 4 -4.99 -40.73 26.83
C THR A 4 -5.74 -39.46 26.44
N PRO A 5 -5.15 -38.25 26.59
CA PRO A 5 -5.79 -37.04 26.09
C PRO A 5 -5.76 -37.04 24.54
N GLY A 6 -6.88 -36.65 23.93
CA GLY A 6 -7.08 -36.56 22.49
C GLY A 6 -6.16 -35.55 21.78
N PRO A 7 -6.24 -35.45 20.44
CA PRO A 7 -5.35 -34.62 19.64
C PRO A 7 -5.52 -33.14 20.01
N LYS A 8 -4.42 -32.47 20.36
CA LYS A 8 -4.36 -31.02 20.57
C LYS A 8 -4.87 -30.31 19.30
N GLY A 9 -5.78 -29.34 19.45
CA GLY A 9 -6.18 -28.44 18.38
C GLY A 9 -4.97 -27.68 17.81
N ASP A 10 -5.06 -27.30 16.54
CA ASP A 10 -4.05 -26.49 15.87
C ASP A 10 -4.13 -25.05 16.41
N ARG A 11 -3.07 -24.57 17.08
CA ARG A 11 -3.02 -23.24 17.71
C ARG A 11 -3.26 -22.12 16.73
N LEU A 12 -2.83 -22.31 15.48
CA LEU A 12 -3.11 -21.38 14.40
C LEU A 12 -4.62 -21.18 14.24
N SER A 13 -5.39 -22.27 14.23
CA SER A 13 -6.84 -22.22 14.14
C SER A 13 -7.48 -21.56 15.36
N GLU A 14 -6.94 -21.79 16.57
CA GLU A 14 -7.44 -21.14 17.79
C GLU A 14 -7.22 -19.62 17.77
N VAL A 15 -6.04 -19.17 17.31
CA VAL A 15 -5.73 -17.75 17.12
C VAL A 15 -6.62 -17.12 16.07
N GLN A 16 -6.79 -17.78 14.91
CA GLN A 16 -7.64 -17.29 13.83
C GLN A 16 -9.10 -17.15 14.28
N ALA A 17 -9.65 -18.16 14.96
CA ALA A 17 -11.01 -18.11 15.48
C ALA A 17 -11.21 -16.98 16.50
N ALA A 18 -10.26 -16.77 17.40
CA ALA A 18 -10.32 -15.67 18.37
C ALA A 18 -10.31 -14.29 17.68
N LEU A 19 -9.50 -14.13 16.63
CA LEU A 19 -9.46 -12.88 15.85
C LEU A 19 -10.73 -12.64 15.06
N GLU A 20 -11.29 -13.67 14.43
CA GLU A 20 -12.56 -13.58 13.70
C GLU A 20 -13.71 -13.16 14.62
N GLU A 21 -13.78 -13.72 15.83
CA GLU A 21 -14.77 -13.33 16.84
C GLU A 21 -14.64 -11.85 17.19
N MET A 22 -13.41 -11.39 17.47
CA MET A 22 -13.12 -9.97 17.79
C MET A 22 -13.43 -9.02 16.63
N GLN A 23 -13.29 -9.45 15.37
CA GLN A 23 -13.59 -8.62 14.19
C GLN A 23 -15.07 -8.30 14.04
N THR A 24 -15.96 -9.16 14.55
CA THR A 24 -17.41 -8.94 14.49
C THR A 24 -17.92 -7.96 15.55
N GLU A 25 -17.10 -7.63 16.55
CA GLU A 25 -17.48 -6.81 17.69
C GLU A 25 -17.26 -5.32 17.42
N GLN A 26 -18.28 -4.51 17.74
CA GLN A 26 -18.16 -3.05 17.67
C GLN A 26 -17.32 -2.48 18.84
N ILE A 27 -17.39 -3.17 20.00
CA ILE A 27 -16.59 -2.93 21.20
C ILE A 27 -16.13 -4.31 21.68
N ILE A 28 -14.86 -4.62 21.48
CA ILE A 28 -14.23 -5.87 21.89
C ILE A 28 -14.27 -6.02 23.43
N PRO A 29 -14.87 -7.10 23.96
CA PRO A 29 -14.89 -7.40 25.39
C PRO A 29 -13.48 -7.66 25.98
N PRO A 30 -13.18 -7.23 27.23
CA PRO A 30 -11.90 -7.48 27.89
C PRO A 30 -11.48 -8.97 27.95
N GLN A 31 -12.46 -9.87 27.99
CA GLN A 31 -12.23 -11.32 28.01
C GLN A 31 -11.62 -11.81 26.69
N GLN A 32 -12.02 -11.24 25.55
CA GLN A 32 -11.46 -11.63 24.25
C GLN A 32 -10.00 -11.18 24.13
N PHE A 33 -9.67 -9.97 24.60
CA PHE A 33 -8.27 -9.54 24.74
C PHE A 33 -7.46 -10.49 25.61
N SER A 34 -8.02 -10.91 26.74
CA SER A 34 -7.34 -11.83 27.67
C SER A 34 -7.12 -13.21 27.04
N SER A 35 -8.11 -13.74 26.32
CA SER A 35 -8.02 -15.02 25.59
C SER A 35 -6.96 -14.96 24.50
N LEU A 36 -6.98 -13.92 23.66
CA LEU A 36 -5.98 -13.74 22.61
C LEU A 36 -4.57 -13.54 23.21
N ALA A 37 -4.44 -12.77 24.30
CA ALA A 37 -3.17 -12.61 25.00
C ALA A 37 -2.59 -13.95 25.49
N MET A 38 -3.44 -14.85 26.00
CA MET A 38 -3.03 -16.20 26.41
C MET A 38 -2.56 -17.03 25.22
N LEU A 39 -3.30 -17.01 24.10
CA LEU A 39 -2.92 -17.72 22.87
C LEU A 39 -1.60 -17.20 22.30
N VAL A 40 -1.43 -15.89 22.22
CA VAL A 40 -0.18 -15.26 21.77
C VAL A 40 0.95 -15.61 22.72
N THR A 41 0.71 -15.64 24.04
CA THR A 41 1.73 -16.03 25.02
C THR A 41 2.12 -17.49 24.87
N ASP A 42 1.16 -18.43 24.72
CA ASP A 42 1.47 -19.86 24.49
C ASP A 42 2.22 -20.07 23.16
N ALA A 43 1.77 -19.40 22.09
CA ALA A 43 2.45 -19.42 20.80
C ALA A 43 3.89 -18.88 20.91
N SER A 44 4.08 -17.79 21.67
CA SER A 44 5.40 -17.20 21.94
C SER A 44 6.31 -18.15 22.73
N LEU A 45 5.78 -18.79 23.78
CA LEU A 45 6.53 -19.74 24.61
C LEU A 45 6.92 -21.01 23.83
N THR A 46 6.10 -21.39 22.85
CA THR A 46 6.31 -22.60 22.03
C THR A 46 6.94 -22.31 20.68
N ALA A 47 7.27 -21.05 20.39
CA ALA A 47 7.86 -20.59 19.14
C ALA A 47 7.00 -20.87 17.89
N ASP A 48 5.68 -20.95 18.06
CA ASP A 48 4.71 -21.26 17.01
C ASP A 48 4.51 -20.07 16.07
N GLU A 49 5.47 -19.89 15.17
CA GLU A 49 5.56 -18.73 14.27
C GLU A 49 4.33 -18.51 13.39
N PRO A 50 3.71 -19.56 12.78
CA PRO A 50 2.46 -19.37 12.05
C PRO A 50 1.35 -18.78 12.93
N ALA A 51 1.20 -19.25 14.17
CA ALA A 51 0.20 -18.72 15.09
C ALA A 51 0.54 -17.28 15.54
N ILE A 52 1.82 -16.96 15.79
CA ILE A 52 2.24 -15.59 16.15
C ILE A 52 2.05 -14.63 14.96
N GLN A 53 2.36 -15.06 13.73
CA GLN A 53 2.17 -14.26 12.51
C GLN A 53 0.68 -14.03 12.26
N ALA A 54 -0.15 -15.07 12.35
CA ALA A 54 -1.59 -14.93 12.23
C ALA A 54 -2.17 -13.96 13.28
N ALA A 55 -1.68 -14.04 14.53
CA ALA A 55 -2.03 -13.08 15.57
C ALA A 55 -1.61 -11.66 15.20
N HIS A 56 -0.37 -11.48 14.74
CA HIS A 56 0.18 -10.18 14.35
C HIS A 56 -0.65 -9.52 13.23
N ASP A 57 -0.90 -10.26 12.16
CA ASP A 57 -1.64 -9.76 11.00
C ASP A 57 -3.10 -9.45 11.35
N GLY A 58 -3.73 -10.31 12.16
CA GLY A 58 -5.09 -10.09 12.65
C GLY A 58 -5.22 -8.88 13.57
N LEU A 59 -4.27 -8.70 14.47
CA LEU A 59 -4.22 -7.54 15.35
C LEU A 59 -3.97 -6.25 14.56
N ARG A 60 -3.14 -6.26 13.50
CA ARG A 60 -2.93 -5.10 12.60
C ARG A 60 -4.24 -4.71 11.92
N ARG A 61 -5.00 -5.69 11.42
CA ARG A 61 -6.34 -5.46 10.84
C ARG A 61 -7.29 -4.84 11.86
N LEU A 62 -7.42 -5.46 13.04
CA LEU A 62 -8.30 -4.96 14.13
C LEU A 62 -7.93 -3.53 14.56
N TYR A 63 -6.64 -3.24 14.69
CA TYR A 63 -6.14 -1.91 15.03
C TYR A 63 -6.51 -0.88 13.95
N GLY A 64 -6.30 -1.22 12.67
CA GLY A 64 -6.69 -0.37 11.54
C GLY A 64 -8.19 0.00 11.56
N HIS A 65 -9.07 -0.96 11.86
CA HIS A 65 -10.51 -0.70 12.02
C HIS A 65 -10.80 0.28 13.18
N HIS A 66 -10.13 0.12 14.32
CA HIS A 66 -10.39 0.94 15.52
C HIS A 66 -9.75 2.34 15.46
N VAL A 67 -8.74 2.56 14.62
CA VAL A 67 -8.14 3.89 14.38
C VAL A 67 -9.06 4.80 13.56
N ARG A 68 -9.96 4.23 12.75
CA ARG A 68 -10.84 4.96 11.80
C ARG A 68 -12.14 5.48 12.42
N ALA A 69 -12.49 5.06 13.64
CA ALA A 69 -13.67 5.53 14.36
C ALA A 69 -13.36 6.80 15.20
N ASP A 70 -14.37 7.68 15.33
CA ASP A 70 -14.28 9.04 15.88
C ASP A 70 -13.44 9.17 17.18
N ARG A 71 -12.66 10.25 17.29
CA ARG A 71 -11.55 10.38 18.28
C ARG A 71 -11.99 10.58 19.73
N ASP A 72 -13.28 10.79 20.00
CA ASP A 72 -13.78 11.35 21.27
C ASP A 72 -14.35 10.34 22.30
N GLN A 73 -14.08 9.03 22.16
CA GLN A 73 -14.54 8.02 23.14
C GLN A 73 -13.37 7.34 23.89
N ALA A 74 -13.31 7.56 25.22
CA ALA A 74 -12.26 7.03 26.11
C ALA A 74 -12.13 5.49 26.06
N GLU A 75 -13.25 4.77 25.94
CA GLU A 75 -13.29 3.30 25.86
C GLU A 75 -12.63 2.77 24.58
N ARG A 76 -12.73 3.50 23.46
CA ARG A 76 -12.04 3.15 22.22
C ARG A 76 -10.54 3.46 22.27
N ALA A 77 -10.13 4.49 23.03
CA ALA A 77 -8.73 4.75 23.27
C ALA A 77 -8.05 3.62 24.06
N GLU A 78 -8.75 3.06 25.05
CA GLU A 78 -8.29 1.90 25.81
C GLU A 78 -8.16 0.64 24.94
N GLN A 79 -9.15 0.36 24.08
CA GLN A 79 -9.08 -0.76 23.13
C GLN A 79 -7.90 -0.65 22.17
N ARG A 80 -7.63 0.55 21.64
CA ARG A 80 -6.43 0.80 20.83
C ARG A 80 -5.15 0.50 21.60
N GLY A 81 -5.08 0.88 22.87
CA GLY A 81 -3.96 0.55 23.76
C GLY A 81 -3.78 -0.95 23.94
N HIS A 82 -4.86 -1.72 24.13
CA HIS A 82 -4.80 -3.18 24.22
C HIS A 82 -4.35 -3.84 22.90
N LEU A 83 -4.87 -3.38 21.77
CA LEU A 83 -4.47 -3.86 20.45
C LEU A 83 -2.99 -3.58 20.17
N LEU A 84 -2.52 -2.36 20.47
CA LEU A 84 -1.10 -1.99 20.37
C LEU A 84 -0.22 -2.84 21.29
N GLY A 85 -0.62 -3.04 22.54
CA GLY A 85 0.16 -3.87 23.47
C GLY A 85 0.32 -5.32 23.00
N LEU A 86 -0.73 -5.90 22.40
CA LEU A 86 -0.66 -7.22 21.79
C LEU A 86 0.14 -7.23 20.48
N LEU A 87 0.07 -6.17 19.69
CA LEU A 87 0.92 -5.98 18.50
C LEU A 87 2.40 -5.92 18.87
N ASP A 88 2.75 -5.16 19.90
CA ASP A 88 4.12 -5.08 20.41
C ASP A 88 4.60 -6.45 20.91
N MET A 89 3.72 -7.21 21.58
CA MET A 89 4.04 -8.55 22.08
C MET A 89 4.26 -9.56 20.94
N THR A 90 3.40 -9.56 19.91
CA THR A 90 3.58 -10.42 18.73
C THR A 90 4.82 -10.02 17.94
N THR A 91 5.07 -8.73 17.76
CA THR A 91 6.29 -8.19 17.13
C THR A 91 7.53 -8.64 17.89
N TRP A 92 7.52 -8.51 19.22
CA TRP A 92 8.59 -8.96 20.09
C TRP A 92 8.81 -10.47 20.00
N ALA A 93 7.73 -11.27 19.95
CA ALA A 93 7.81 -12.72 19.88
C ALA A 93 8.35 -13.24 18.54
N LEU A 94 7.97 -12.58 17.43
CA LEU A 94 8.53 -12.84 16.10
C LEU A 94 10.02 -12.46 16.05
N ARG A 95 10.39 -11.37 16.74
CA ARG A 95 11.77 -10.89 16.86
C ARG A 95 12.58 -11.54 17.97
N ARG A 96 12.07 -12.55 18.68
CA ARG A 96 12.80 -13.21 19.79
C ARG A 96 13.14 -14.65 19.43
N LEU A 97 14.40 -15.00 19.67
CA LEU A 97 14.84 -16.40 19.73
C LEU A 97 14.34 -17.03 21.05
N PRO A 98 13.59 -18.15 21.01
CA PRO A 98 13.16 -18.86 22.21
C PRO A 98 14.37 -19.31 23.03
N SER A 99 14.39 -19.02 24.34
CA SER A 99 15.52 -19.35 25.23
C SER A 99 15.80 -20.85 25.35
N ALA A 100 14.81 -21.70 25.02
CA ALA A 100 14.95 -23.16 25.01
C ALA A 100 15.62 -23.71 23.73
N LEU A 101 15.74 -22.89 22.68
CA LEU A 101 16.42 -23.23 21.44
C LEU A 101 17.80 -22.55 21.42
N GLN A 102 18.69 -23.01 22.31
CA GLN A 102 20.10 -23.02 21.95
C GLN A 102 20.24 -24.00 20.78
N LEU A 103 19.99 -23.51 19.57
CA LEU A 103 20.23 -24.22 18.32
C LEU A 103 21.73 -24.46 18.23
N ASN A 104 22.17 -25.55 18.85
CA ASN A 104 23.56 -25.97 18.92
C ASN A 104 23.93 -26.65 17.59
N PHE A 105 23.68 -25.96 16.47
CA PHE A 105 24.20 -26.39 15.18
C PHE A 105 25.71 -26.19 15.19
N ALA A 106 26.44 -27.20 14.72
CA ALA A 106 27.87 -27.03 14.51
C ALA A 106 28.09 -25.87 13.53
N PRO A 107 28.97 -24.88 13.83
CA PRO A 107 29.21 -23.72 12.96
C PRO A 107 29.61 -24.08 11.52
N GLN A 108 30.20 -25.27 11.35
CA GLN A 108 30.65 -25.83 10.07
C GLN A 108 29.68 -26.87 9.47
N GLY A 109 28.48 -27.02 10.05
CA GLY A 109 27.51 -28.04 9.66
C GLY A 109 26.61 -27.58 8.51
N HIS A 110 26.10 -28.54 7.73
CA HIS A 110 25.17 -28.28 6.62
C HIS A 110 23.95 -27.40 6.99
N PRO A 111 23.36 -27.42 8.21
CA PRO A 111 22.29 -26.49 8.58
C PRO A 111 22.72 -25.02 8.60
N VAL A 112 23.92 -24.72 9.09
CA VAL A 112 24.45 -23.35 9.12
C VAL A 112 24.82 -22.91 7.70
N SER A 113 25.48 -23.78 6.94
CA SER A 113 25.80 -23.48 5.54
C SER A 113 24.54 -23.27 4.69
N PHE A 114 23.46 -24.04 4.94
CA PHE A 114 22.15 -23.81 4.33
C PHE A 114 21.64 -22.40 4.62
N LEU A 115 21.61 -22.00 5.89
CA LEU A 115 21.12 -20.67 6.28
C LEU A 115 21.97 -19.56 5.63
N LEU A 116 23.29 -19.73 5.61
CA LEU A 116 24.20 -18.77 4.98
C LEU A 116 24.00 -18.66 3.46
N GLU A 117 23.71 -19.75 2.76
CA GLU A 117 23.44 -19.69 1.32
C GLU A 117 22.09 -19.06 1.00
N VAL A 118 21.06 -19.35 1.79
CA VAL A 118 19.74 -18.69 1.64
C VAL A 118 19.80 -17.21 2.05
N ALA A 119 20.64 -16.85 3.03
CA ALA A 119 20.88 -15.45 3.40
C ALA A 119 21.54 -14.64 2.29
N LYS A 120 22.41 -15.27 1.48
CA LYS A 120 23.04 -14.62 0.32
C LYS A 120 22.08 -14.43 -0.85
N GLU A 121 21.11 -15.33 -0.99
CA GLU A 121 20.18 -15.34 -2.10
C GLU A 121 18.88 -16.03 -1.70
N GLN A 122 17.80 -15.24 -1.62
CA GLN A 122 16.47 -15.73 -1.30
C GLN A 122 15.88 -16.55 -2.46
N GLY A 123 15.00 -17.49 -2.14
CA GLY A 123 14.23 -18.23 -3.14
C GLY A 123 14.98 -19.38 -3.81
N LEU A 124 16.07 -19.87 -3.22
CA LEU A 124 16.83 -21.00 -3.75
C LEU A 124 16.02 -22.30 -3.72
N SER A 125 16.05 -23.04 -4.83
CA SER A 125 15.46 -24.37 -4.91
C SER A 125 16.32 -25.43 -4.23
N ASN A 126 15.73 -26.62 -4.00
CA ASN A 126 16.46 -27.78 -3.49
C ASN A 126 17.70 -28.14 -4.33
N GLU A 127 17.60 -28.07 -5.66
CA GLU A 127 18.70 -28.41 -6.56
C GLU A 127 19.82 -27.39 -6.50
N GLN A 128 19.48 -26.10 -6.44
CA GLN A 128 20.47 -25.02 -6.30
C GLN A 128 21.21 -25.11 -4.96
N LEU A 129 20.50 -25.31 -3.85
CA LEU A 129 21.12 -25.48 -2.54
C LEU A 129 21.95 -26.77 -2.45
N ALA A 130 21.48 -27.87 -3.02
CA ALA A 130 22.23 -29.12 -3.10
C ALA A 130 23.56 -28.93 -3.84
N GLY A 131 23.53 -28.22 -4.98
CA GLY A 131 24.73 -27.87 -5.75
C GLY A 131 25.72 -27.01 -4.97
N ARG A 132 25.25 -25.98 -4.25
CA ARG A 132 26.10 -25.08 -3.46
C ARG A 132 26.73 -25.78 -2.26
N LEU A 133 25.94 -26.56 -1.54
CA LEU A 133 26.37 -27.26 -0.33
C LEU A 133 27.08 -28.59 -0.62
N ARG A 134 27.09 -29.04 -1.88
CA ARG A 134 27.65 -30.33 -2.32
C ARG A 134 27.05 -31.52 -1.57
N VAL A 135 25.73 -31.48 -1.37
CA VAL A 135 24.93 -32.54 -0.74
C VAL A 135 23.80 -32.96 -1.66
N ASP A 136 23.11 -34.04 -1.33
CA ASP A 136 21.94 -34.47 -2.11
C ASP A 136 20.67 -33.65 -1.79
N ALA A 137 19.74 -33.57 -2.74
CA ALA A 137 18.50 -32.81 -2.60
C ALA A 137 17.55 -33.36 -1.50
N THR A 138 17.66 -34.64 -1.13
CA THR A 138 16.90 -35.21 -0.01
C THR A 138 17.47 -34.78 1.33
N GLU A 139 18.78 -34.57 1.44
CA GLU A 139 19.43 -33.97 2.60
C GLU A 139 19.03 -32.51 2.77
N ILE A 140 18.99 -31.72 1.69
CA ILE A 140 18.44 -30.34 1.71
C ILE A 140 17.00 -30.34 2.24
N SER A 141 16.15 -31.24 1.74
CA SER A 141 14.75 -31.34 2.20
C SER A 141 14.63 -31.73 3.68
N ARG A 142 15.54 -32.57 4.19
CA ARG A 142 15.57 -32.97 5.61
C ARG A 142 16.06 -31.84 6.51
N ILE A 143 17.12 -31.13 6.09
CA ILE A 143 17.65 -29.96 6.79
C ILE A 143 16.61 -28.85 6.81
N GLY A 144 16.04 -28.51 5.65
CA GLY A 144 14.99 -27.51 5.51
C GLY A 144 13.80 -27.78 6.42
N ARG A 145 13.29 -29.03 6.48
CA ARG A 145 12.22 -29.38 7.44
C ARG A 145 12.58 -29.09 8.90
N ARG A 146 13.83 -29.36 9.32
CA ARG A 146 14.29 -29.08 10.68
C ARG A 146 14.42 -27.59 10.94
N LEU A 147 14.93 -26.83 9.97
CA LEU A 147 15.09 -25.39 10.08
C LEU A 147 13.73 -24.67 10.05
N THR A 148 12.76 -25.14 9.26
CA THR A 148 11.38 -24.66 9.27
C THR A 148 10.68 -24.96 10.60
N ALA A 149 10.87 -26.16 11.16
CA ALA A 149 10.34 -26.49 12.48
C ALA A 149 10.96 -25.62 13.60
N ALA A 150 12.14 -25.06 13.36
CA ALA A 150 12.80 -24.11 14.25
C ALA A 150 12.47 -22.63 13.91
N GLY A 151 11.62 -22.38 12.91
CA GLY A 151 11.25 -21.03 12.47
C GLY A 151 12.38 -20.25 11.80
N LEU A 152 13.44 -20.89 11.31
CA LEU A 152 14.59 -20.18 10.72
C LEU A 152 14.49 -20.00 9.20
N VAL A 153 13.68 -20.83 8.53
CA VAL A 153 13.49 -20.76 7.06
C VAL A 153 12.04 -21.07 6.70
N GLY A 154 11.50 -20.27 5.80
CA GLY A 154 10.20 -20.45 5.17
C GLY A 154 10.32 -21.18 3.84
N LYS A 155 9.19 -21.74 3.39
CA LYS A 155 9.09 -22.43 2.11
C LYS A 155 8.04 -21.75 1.26
N SER A 156 8.44 -21.27 0.09
CA SER A 156 7.56 -20.65 -0.91
C SER A 156 7.51 -21.51 -2.17
N ARG A 157 6.46 -21.37 -2.97
CA ARG A 157 6.30 -22.09 -4.24
C ARG A 157 6.60 -21.14 -5.40
N LYS A 158 7.75 -21.31 -6.05
CA LYS A 158 8.08 -20.61 -7.30
C LYS A 158 7.86 -21.56 -8.47
N TRP A 159 6.78 -21.33 -9.21
CA TRP A 159 6.37 -22.15 -10.36
C TRP A 159 6.21 -23.64 -9.99
N ARG A 160 7.06 -24.51 -10.56
CA ARG A 160 7.04 -25.97 -10.37
C ARG A 160 7.99 -26.44 -9.26
N HIS A 161 8.66 -25.52 -8.56
CA HIS A 161 9.67 -25.87 -7.57
C HIS A 161 9.38 -25.21 -6.22
N ASN A 162 9.83 -25.90 -5.17
CA ASN A 162 9.86 -25.33 -3.84
C ASN A 162 11.12 -24.47 -3.70
N ALA A 163 10.95 -23.28 -3.16
CA ALA A 163 11.99 -22.32 -2.88
C ALA A 163 12.11 -22.08 -1.37
N TRP A 164 13.32 -21.83 -0.89
CA TRP A 164 13.60 -21.55 0.52
C TRP A 164 13.93 -20.09 0.71
N ASN A 165 13.32 -19.49 1.73
CA ASN A 165 13.55 -18.12 2.14
C ASN A 165 13.99 -18.10 3.61
N LEU A 166 14.91 -17.22 3.96
CA LEU A 166 15.28 -16.97 5.34
C LEU A 166 14.14 -16.20 6.02
N THR A 167 13.78 -16.57 7.24
CA THR A 167 12.81 -15.79 8.03
C THR A 167 13.54 -14.68 8.79
N PRO A 168 12.85 -13.65 9.30
CA PRO A 168 13.45 -12.67 10.20
C PRO A 168 14.16 -13.31 11.40
N ARG A 169 13.60 -14.40 11.93
CA ARG A 169 14.20 -15.20 13.01
C ARG A 169 15.46 -15.97 12.53
N GLY A 170 15.47 -16.46 11.29
CA GLY A 170 16.65 -17.01 10.62
C GLY A 170 17.79 -16.00 10.52
N THR A 171 17.47 -14.77 10.12
CA THR A 171 18.42 -13.64 10.08
C THR A 171 18.97 -13.36 11.46
N GLN A 172 18.12 -13.16 12.46
CA GLN A 172 18.53 -12.89 13.83
C GLN A 172 19.39 -14.02 14.44
N TYR A 173 19.09 -15.28 14.10
CA TYR A 173 19.93 -16.41 14.52
C TYR A 173 21.34 -16.29 13.95
N LEU A 174 21.49 -16.02 12.65
CA LEU A 174 22.80 -15.86 12.03
C LEU A 174 23.58 -14.69 12.64
N GLU A 175 22.90 -13.59 12.94
CA GLU A 175 23.49 -12.39 13.56
C GLU A 175 23.95 -12.65 15.00
N SER A 176 23.06 -13.21 15.84
CA SER A 176 23.36 -13.51 17.25
C SER A 176 24.42 -14.62 17.41
N ALA A 177 24.54 -15.51 16.43
CA ALA A 177 25.61 -16.50 16.35
C ALA A 177 26.93 -15.95 15.78
N GLY A 178 26.97 -14.68 15.34
CA GLY A 178 28.14 -14.05 14.73
C GLY A 178 28.54 -14.62 13.37
N LEU A 179 27.59 -15.27 12.68
CA LEU A 179 27.79 -15.93 11.38
C LEU A 179 27.57 -14.96 10.21
N VAL A 180 26.76 -13.93 10.42
CA VAL A 180 26.64 -12.74 9.57
C VAL A 180 26.79 -11.51 10.46
N PRO A 181 27.28 -10.37 9.94
CA PRO A 181 27.28 -9.14 10.72
C PRO A 181 25.86 -8.85 11.21
N PRO A 182 25.66 -8.42 12.48
CA PRO A 182 24.36 -7.99 12.95
C PRO A 182 23.83 -6.93 11.99
N GLY A 183 22.64 -7.19 11.45
CA GLY A 183 21.91 -6.22 10.67
C GLY A 183 21.70 -4.96 11.50
N PRO A 184 21.46 -3.83 10.83
CA PRO A 184 21.11 -2.59 11.50
C PRO A 184 20.01 -2.83 12.57
N VAL A 185 20.35 -2.71 13.86
CA VAL A 185 19.37 -2.66 14.96
C VAL A 185 18.90 -1.21 15.11
N GLY A 186 17.84 -0.87 14.39
CA GLY A 186 17.30 0.48 14.31
C GLY A 186 15.84 0.42 13.90
N ILE A 187 15.13 1.51 14.12
CA ILE A 187 13.78 1.65 13.59
C ILE A 187 13.93 1.87 12.09
N ASP A 188 13.37 0.96 11.29
CA ASP A 188 13.29 1.15 9.85
C ASP A 188 12.34 2.33 9.57
N TYR A 189 12.70 3.18 8.62
CA TYR A 189 11.87 4.29 8.18
C TYR A 189 11.67 4.22 6.66
N CYS A 190 10.52 4.66 6.17
CA CYS A 190 10.35 4.98 4.77
C CYS A 190 10.01 6.45 4.59
N VAL A 191 10.75 7.09 3.69
CA VAL A 191 10.39 8.40 3.15
C VAL A 191 9.45 8.16 1.98
N GLY A 192 8.28 8.80 2.00
CA GLY A 192 7.37 8.81 0.87
C GLY A 192 7.27 10.22 0.31
N VAL A 193 7.40 10.38 -1.00
CA VAL A 193 7.33 11.67 -1.69
C VAL A 193 6.31 11.59 -2.82
N LYS A 194 5.27 12.43 -2.75
CA LYS A 194 4.40 12.73 -3.88
C LYS A 194 4.97 13.91 -4.65
N VAL A 195 5.12 13.72 -5.95
CA VAL A 195 5.66 14.73 -6.86
C VAL A 195 4.54 15.23 -7.76
N ARG A 196 4.35 16.55 -7.85
CA ARG A 196 3.47 17.23 -8.81
C ARG A 196 4.27 18.25 -9.62
N PRO A 197 3.76 18.76 -10.75
CA PRO A 197 4.48 19.79 -11.51
C PRO A 197 4.74 21.07 -10.71
N GLU A 198 3.81 21.45 -9.84
CA GLU A 198 3.82 22.68 -9.04
C GLU A 198 4.08 22.49 -7.55
N SER A 199 4.19 21.26 -7.07
CA SER A 199 4.41 21.00 -5.66
C SER A 199 5.10 19.66 -5.40
N ARG A 200 5.57 19.51 -4.18
CA ARG A 200 6.06 18.25 -3.65
C ARG A 200 5.65 18.12 -2.19
N THR A 201 5.18 16.95 -1.84
CA THR A 201 4.73 16.62 -0.49
C THR A 201 5.44 15.36 -0.05
N GLY A 202 5.96 15.33 1.16
CA GLY A 202 6.63 14.15 1.65
C GLY A 202 6.39 13.90 3.12
N VAL A 203 6.52 12.64 3.47
CA VAL A 203 6.35 12.12 4.82
C VAL A 203 7.49 11.17 5.16
N VAL A 204 7.79 11.04 6.45
CA VAL A 204 8.62 9.95 6.98
C VAL A 204 7.73 9.08 7.86
N THR A 205 7.69 7.78 7.56
CA THR A 205 6.88 6.80 8.28
C THR A 205 7.73 5.70 8.90
N ASP A 206 7.29 5.13 10.01
CA ASP A 206 7.80 3.85 10.51
C ASP A 206 6.96 2.67 9.99
N ALA A 207 7.33 1.44 10.39
CA ALA A 207 6.67 0.20 9.94
C ALA A 207 5.20 0.04 10.42
N SER A 208 4.76 0.86 11.38
CA SER A 208 3.36 0.92 11.80
C SER A 208 2.53 1.83 10.89
N GLY A 209 3.19 2.64 10.04
CA GLY A 209 2.57 3.67 9.21
C GLY A 209 2.37 5.00 9.94
N GLU A 210 2.92 5.16 11.15
CA GLU A 210 2.91 6.43 11.88
C GLU A 210 3.80 7.46 11.17
N VAL A 211 3.28 8.68 10.97
CA VAL A 211 3.99 9.78 10.31
C VAL A 211 4.79 10.58 11.33
N HIS A 212 6.12 10.52 11.24
CA HIS A 212 7.06 11.23 12.12
C HIS A 212 7.36 12.65 11.65
N THR A 213 7.34 12.87 10.35
CA THR A 213 7.62 14.18 9.74
C THR A 213 6.77 14.33 8.49
N ARG A 214 6.32 15.57 8.24
CA ARG A 214 5.64 15.97 7.01
C ARG A 214 6.24 17.28 6.50
N LEU A 215 6.38 17.39 5.19
CA LEU A 215 6.84 18.61 4.52
C LEU A 215 6.06 18.79 3.22
N HIS A 216 5.66 20.03 2.95
CA HIS A 216 5.02 20.41 1.71
C HIS A 216 5.70 21.67 1.18
N ILE A 217 5.98 21.70 -0.13
CA ILE A 217 6.50 22.88 -0.82
C ILE A 217 5.70 23.09 -2.10
N GLU A 218 5.03 24.25 -2.18
CA GLU A 218 4.48 24.79 -3.41
C GLU A 218 5.58 25.50 -4.19
N ALA A 219 6.18 24.82 -5.16
CA ALA A 219 7.12 25.39 -6.09
C ALA A 219 7.17 24.51 -7.34
N ARG A 220 7.02 25.14 -8.50
CA ARG A 220 7.25 24.46 -9.78
C ARG A 220 8.69 23.99 -9.87
N PHE A 221 8.87 22.82 -10.44
CA PHE A 221 10.18 22.39 -10.88
C PHE A 221 10.55 23.15 -12.14
N ASP A 222 11.51 24.07 -12.03
CA ASP A 222 12.04 24.84 -13.16
C ASP A 222 13.48 24.43 -13.49
N GLY A 223 13.74 24.20 -14.78
CA GLY A 223 15.08 23.95 -15.29
C GLY A 223 15.37 22.51 -15.69
N SER A 224 16.65 22.15 -15.68
CA SER A 224 17.13 20.87 -16.22
C SER A 224 16.81 19.69 -15.29
N GLN A 225 16.89 18.48 -15.85
CA GLN A 225 16.75 17.23 -15.12
C GLN A 225 17.68 17.15 -13.90
N GLU A 226 18.91 17.67 -13.99
CA GLU A 226 19.84 17.69 -12.86
C GLU A 226 19.30 18.51 -11.68
N LYS A 227 18.72 19.69 -11.96
CA LYS A 227 18.13 20.55 -10.92
C LYS A 227 16.90 19.91 -10.28
N LEU A 228 16.12 19.16 -11.06
CA LEU A 228 14.99 18.38 -10.56
C LEU A 228 15.46 17.39 -9.49
N ILE A 229 16.44 16.56 -9.84
CA ILE A 229 16.99 15.52 -8.96
C ILE A 229 17.63 16.13 -7.73
N GLU A 230 18.45 17.19 -7.88
CA GLU A 230 19.03 17.93 -6.75
C GLU A 230 17.96 18.55 -5.83
N GLY A 231 16.84 19.02 -6.40
CA GLY A 231 15.72 19.57 -5.65
C GLY A 231 14.98 18.51 -4.83
N LEU A 232 14.71 17.35 -5.44
CA LEU A 232 14.08 16.21 -4.77
C LEU A 232 14.98 15.58 -3.71
N ALA A 233 16.28 15.40 -4.00
CA ALA A 233 17.24 14.86 -3.03
C ALA A 233 17.38 15.77 -1.80
N ARG A 234 17.45 17.10 -1.98
CA ARG A 234 17.43 18.05 -0.85
C ARG A 234 16.13 17.99 -0.07
N PHE A 235 15.00 17.86 -0.74
CA PHE A 235 13.69 17.72 -0.08
C PHE A 235 13.61 16.45 0.79
N VAL A 236 14.16 15.33 0.31
CA VAL A 236 14.28 14.09 1.07
C VAL A 236 15.19 14.28 2.29
N GLN A 237 16.33 14.95 2.12
CA GLN A 237 17.23 15.25 3.24
C GLN A 237 16.55 16.14 4.30
N ASP A 238 15.83 17.19 3.88
CA ASP A 238 15.11 18.09 4.77
C ASP A 238 14.01 17.37 5.58
N LEU A 239 13.41 16.30 5.03
CA LEU A 239 12.46 15.44 5.74
C LEU A 239 13.17 14.60 6.80
N LEU A 240 14.28 13.97 6.45
CA LEU A 240 15.05 13.10 7.35
C LEU A 240 15.67 13.87 8.52
N ASP A 241 16.19 15.08 8.27
CA ASP A 241 16.82 15.93 9.29
C ASP A 241 15.83 16.36 10.39
N LYS A 242 14.53 16.33 10.11
CA LYS A 242 13.47 16.75 11.05
C LYS A 242 12.95 15.65 11.95
N VAL A 243 13.36 14.40 11.77
CA VAL A 243 12.91 13.29 12.62
C VAL A 243 13.73 13.32 13.94
N PRO A 244 13.12 13.66 15.10
CA PRO A 244 13.85 13.95 16.34
C PRO A 244 14.69 12.78 16.88
N ALA A 245 14.36 11.54 16.47
CA ALA A 245 15.05 10.31 16.84
C ALA A 245 15.85 9.67 15.69
N ALA A 246 15.76 10.16 14.44
CA ALA A 246 16.48 9.56 13.31
C ALA A 246 17.99 9.88 13.35
N ALA A 247 18.42 10.96 14.01
CA ALA A 247 19.85 11.24 14.18
C ALA A 247 20.57 10.20 15.08
N GLU A 248 19.84 9.51 15.96
CA GLU A 248 20.36 8.40 16.80
C GLU A 248 19.99 7.02 16.21
N ALA A 249 18.82 6.85 15.60
CA ALA A 249 18.35 5.59 15.00
C ALA A 249 18.90 5.31 13.57
N SER A 250 19.23 6.34 12.77
CA SER A 250 19.75 6.17 11.39
C SER A 250 21.21 5.68 11.32
N LYS A 251 21.87 5.46 12.46
CA LYS A 251 23.16 4.77 12.48
C LYS A 251 23.04 3.26 12.34
N SER A 252 21.82 2.72 12.38
CA SER A 252 21.58 1.29 12.36
C SER A 252 20.15 0.89 11.97
N GLY A 253 19.42 1.59 11.09
CA GLY A 253 18.12 1.13 10.55
C GLY A 253 18.09 1.14 9.02
N ARG A 254 17.21 0.37 8.36
CA ARG A 254 16.98 0.46 6.91
C ARG A 254 16.09 1.67 6.61
N THR A 255 16.51 2.52 5.68
CA THR A 255 15.69 3.64 5.20
C THR A 255 15.40 3.46 3.71
N GLY A 256 14.12 3.41 3.34
CA GLY A 256 13.67 3.35 1.94
C GLY A 256 13.10 4.69 1.47
N LEU A 257 13.15 4.92 0.17
CA LEU A 257 12.51 6.06 -0.50
C LEU A 257 11.46 5.55 -1.49
N GLY A 258 10.22 5.97 -1.29
CA GLY A 258 9.15 5.77 -2.24
C GLY A 258 8.79 7.09 -2.89
N VAL A 259 8.63 7.08 -4.20
CA VAL A 259 8.25 8.25 -4.98
C VAL A 259 7.00 7.92 -5.77
N GLU A 260 5.96 8.70 -5.55
CA GLU A 260 4.73 8.64 -6.33
C GLU A 260 4.72 9.77 -7.36
N ILE A 261 4.40 9.41 -8.61
CA ILE A 261 4.26 10.36 -9.71
C ILE A 261 3.04 10.03 -10.57
N GLY A 262 2.33 11.08 -11.03
CA GLY A 262 1.27 10.92 -12.01
C GLY A 262 1.85 10.68 -13.40
N GLY A 263 1.58 9.53 -13.99
CA GLY A 263 2.08 9.16 -15.31
C GLY A 263 2.38 7.68 -15.44
N HIS A 264 2.98 7.32 -16.57
CA HIS A 264 3.35 5.96 -16.91
C HIS A 264 4.76 5.66 -16.37
N VAL A 265 4.83 4.77 -15.38
CA VAL A 265 6.07 4.30 -14.75
C VAL A 265 6.34 2.86 -15.16
N ALA A 266 7.57 2.59 -15.61
CA ALA A 266 7.98 1.24 -15.98
C ALA A 266 8.25 0.40 -14.71
N THR A 267 7.61 -0.78 -14.64
CA THR A 267 7.59 -1.64 -13.45
C THR A 267 8.97 -2.08 -12.97
N ASP A 268 9.87 -2.44 -13.88
CA ASP A 268 11.15 -3.06 -13.50
C ASP A 268 12.25 -2.03 -13.17
N SER A 269 12.23 -0.87 -13.83
CA SER A 269 13.28 0.15 -13.70
C SER A 269 12.88 1.33 -12.81
N GLY A 270 11.58 1.55 -12.59
CA GLY A 270 11.10 2.79 -11.98
C GLY A 270 11.32 4.01 -12.87
N ASP A 271 11.52 3.80 -14.18
CA ASP A 271 11.67 4.89 -15.14
C ASP A 271 10.31 5.56 -15.36
N VAL A 272 10.32 6.89 -15.39
CA VAL A 272 9.18 7.68 -15.82
C VAL A 272 9.18 7.67 -17.35
N VAL A 273 8.34 6.81 -17.94
CA VAL A 273 8.24 6.69 -19.39
C VAL A 273 7.55 7.93 -19.96
N LYS A 274 6.45 8.36 -19.33
CA LYS A 274 5.70 9.55 -19.74
C LYS A 274 4.98 10.18 -18.55
N ALA A 275 5.06 11.50 -18.42
CA ALA A 275 4.37 12.25 -17.37
C ALA A 275 3.60 13.44 -18.00
N PRO A 276 2.44 13.19 -18.62
CA PRO A 276 1.78 14.16 -19.52
C PRO A 276 1.29 15.44 -18.82
N ASN A 277 1.17 15.42 -17.49
CA ASN A 277 0.74 16.58 -16.70
C ASN A 277 1.90 17.50 -16.29
N TYR A 278 3.16 17.18 -16.65
CA TYR A 278 4.35 17.95 -16.26
C TYR A 278 4.79 18.83 -17.44
N ALA A 279 4.77 20.15 -17.23
CA ALA A 279 4.84 21.16 -18.29
C ALA A 279 6.11 21.13 -19.16
N ASP A 280 7.21 20.56 -18.65
CA ASP A 280 8.46 20.32 -19.38
C ASP A 280 8.58 18.82 -19.71
N ASP A 281 7.75 18.31 -20.62
CA ASP A 281 7.67 16.87 -21.01
C ASP A 281 9.06 16.27 -21.32
N ALA A 282 10.00 17.08 -21.84
CA ALA A 282 11.37 16.67 -22.11
C ALA A 282 12.20 16.32 -20.85
N SER A 283 11.93 16.93 -19.69
CA SER A 283 12.68 16.68 -18.45
C SER A 283 12.19 15.45 -17.70
N TRP A 284 10.99 14.95 -18.02
CA TRP A 284 10.35 13.82 -17.34
C TRP A 284 10.20 12.57 -18.20
N SER A 285 10.16 12.72 -19.53
CA SER A 285 10.01 11.60 -20.45
C SER A 285 11.31 10.79 -20.57
N GLY A 286 11.23 9.48 -20.31
CA GLY A 286 12.39 8.59 -20.35
C GLY A 286 13.38 8.83 -19.20
N LEU A 287 12.89 9.39 -18.09
CA LEU A 287 13.71 9.73 -16.93
C LEU A 287 13.89 8.52 -16.02
N SER A 288 15.13 8.08 -15.79
CA SER A 288 15.47 7.06 -14.78
C SER A 288 15.46 7.61 -13.36
N LEU A 289 14.28 8.09 -12.94
CA LEU A 289 14.08 8.81 -11.69
C LEU A 289 14.53 8.00 -10.48
N GLY A 290 14.19 6.70 -10.44
CA GLY A 290 14.56 5.82 -9.34
C GLY A 290 16.07 5.67 -9.18
N GLU A 291 16.80 5.44 -10.28
CA GLU A 291 18.26 5.33 -10.26
C GLU A 291 18.93 6.65 -9.87
N LEU A 292 18.50 7.77 -10.46
CA LEU A 292 19.08 9.07 -10.20
C LEU A 292 18.85 9.53 -8.76
N LEU A 293 17.68 9.27 -8.19
CA LEU A 293 17.41 9.55 -6.77
C LEU A 293 18.16 8.60 -5.85
N ARG A 294 18.30 7.33 -6.22
CA ARG A 294 19.15 6.39 -5.47
C ARG A 294 20.60 6.87 -5.42
N GLU A 295 21.15 7.34 -6.53
CA GLU A 295 22.50 7.91 -6.58
C GLU A 295 22.61 9.21 -5.77
N ALA A 296 21.62 10.10 -5.86
CA ALA A 296 21.65 11.40 -5.20
C ALA A 296 21.40 11.32 -3.68
N THR A 297 20.61 10.35 -3.21
CA THR A 297 20.22 10.22 -1.79
C THR A 297 20.94 9.08 -1.07
N GLY A 298 21.46 8.09 -1.80
CA GLY A 298 22.00 6.85 -1.23
C GLY A 298 20.94 5.87 -0.71
N LEU A 299 19.64 6.16 -0.90
CA LEU A 299 18.53 5.34 -0.40
C LEU A 299 18.04 4.34 -1.47
N PRO A 300 17.71 3.08 -1.10
CA PRO A 300 16.88 2.21 -1.94
C PRO A 300 15.61 2.96 -2.34
N THR A 301 15.44 3.16 -3.65
CA THR A 301 14.39 4.02 -4.20
C THR A 301 13.46 3.22 -5.10
N VAL A 302 12.15 3.36 -4.88
CA VAL A 302 11.10 2.85 -5.77
C VAL A 302 10.28 4.04 -6.27
N VAL A 303 9.99 4.03 -7.57
CA VAL A 303 9.08 4.99 -8.21
C VAL A 303 7.85 4.21 -8.63
N GLU A 304 6.68 4.75 -8.35
CA GLU A 304 5.40 4.11 -8.68
C GLU A 304 4.38 5.14 -9.16
N ASN A 305 3.44 4.67 -9.98
CA ASN A 305 2.27 5.43 -10.38
C ASN A 305 1.37 5.75 -9.16
N ASP A 306 0.67 6.87 -9.20
CA ASP A 306 -0.21 7.33 -8.13
C ASP A 306 -1.35 6.37 -7.77
N ALA A 307 -2.09 5.85 -8.75
CA ALA A 307 -3.15 4.90 -8.49
C ALA A 307 -2.62 3.56 -7.95
N ASN A 308 -1.47 3.10 -8.46
CA ASN A 308 -0.79 1.91 -7.96
C ASN A 308 -0.32 2.05 -6.51
N ALA A 309 0.33 3.17 -6.18
CA ALA A 309 0.76 3.48 -4.82
C ALA A 309 -0.43 3.52 -3.87
N MET A 310 -1.55 4.13 -4.31
CA MET A 310 -2.78 4.19 -3.54
C MET A 310 -3.41 2.82 -3.31
N ALA A 311 -3.29 1.86 -4.25
CA ALA A 311 -3.70 0.48 -4.00
C ALA A 311 -2.88 -0.16 -2.89
N GLN A 312 -1.57 0.03 -2.86
CA GLN A 312 -0.74 -0.48 -1.77
C GLN A 312 -1.09 0.20 -0.42
N LEU A 313 -1.37 1.50 -0.43
CA LEU A 313 -1.82 2.20 0.76
C LEU A 313 -3.16 1.64 1.26
N ALA A 314 -4.11 1.38 0.36
CA ALA A 314 -5.45 0.89 0.71
C ALA A 314 -5.38 -0.43 1.52
N LEU A 315 -4.43 -1.31 1.20
CA LEU A 315 -4.13 -2.49 2.04
C LEU A 315 -3.58 -2.08 3.40
N ALA A 316 -2.53 -1.25 3.41
CA ALA A 316 -1.82 -0.87 4.62
C ALA A 316 -2.71 -0.16 5.65
N VAL A 317 -3.63 0.68 5.19
CA VAL A 317 -4.54 1.41 6.08
C VAL A 317 -5.84 0.66 6.36
N GLY A 318 -6.16 -0.40 5.63
CA GLY A 318 -7.38 -1.21 5.80
C GLY A 318 -8.60 -0.74 5.00
N ASP A 319 -8.44 0.06 3.95
CA ASP A 319 -9.56 0.44 3.05
C ASP A 319 -10.05 -0.73 2.20
N ALA A 320 -9.14 -1.64 1.86
CA ALA A 320 -9.44 -2.89 1.16
C ALA A 320 -10.26 -3.89 2.01
N ASP A 321 -10.37 -3.67 3.33
CA ASP A 321 -11.16 -4.52 4.25
C ASP A 321 -10.79 -6.00 4.17
N GLY A 322 -9.48 -6.27 4.06
CA GLY A 322 -8.92 -7.62 3.96
C GLY A 322 -9.09 -8.31 2.60
N SER A 323 -9.72 -7.68 1.61
CA SER A 323 -9.80 -8.26 0.26
C SER A 323 -8.43 -8.27 -0.43
N SER A 324 -8.11 -9.40 -1.06
CA SER A 324 -6.97 -9.58 -1.95
C SER A 324 -7.22 -9.05 -3.37
N ASP A 325 -8.49 -8.80 -3.71
CA ASP A 325 -8.96 -8.53 -5.06
C ASP A 325 -9.81 -7.26 -5.05
N PHE A 326 -9.16 -6.11 -5.17
CA PHE A 326 -9.82 -4.80 -5.12
C PHE A 326 -9.19 -3.81 -6.09
N ALA A 327 -9.90 -2.73 -6.38
CA ALA A 327 -9.37 -1.61 -7.15
C ALA A 327 -9.31 -0.34 -6.29
N ALA A 328 -8.17 0.34 -6.27
CA ALA A 328 -8.05 1.71 -5.78
C ALA A 328 -8.14 2.67 -6.96
N VAL A 329 -9.22 3.43 -7.05
CA VAL A 329 -9.43 4.41 -8.13
C VAL A 329 -9.10 5.79 -7.59
N VAL A 330 -8.22 6.52 -8.27
CA VAL A 330 -7.85 7.89 -7.91
C VAL A 330 -8.50 8.85 -8.90
N LEU A 331 -9.34 9.74 -8.38
CA LEU A 331 -9.90 10.89 -9.07
C LEU A 331 -9.16 12.14 -8.56
N ASP A 332 -8.40 12.80 -9.41
CA ASP A 332 -7.76 14.10 -9.12
C ASP A 332 -7.94 14.98 -10.38
N LYS A 333 -6.90 15.68 -10.83
CA LYS A 333 -6.81 16.20 -12.20
C LYS A 333 -6.99 15.07 -13.22
N GLY A 334 -6.41 13.92 -12.92
CA GLY A 334 -6.47 12.71 -13.72
C GLY A 334 -7.40 11.63 -13.15
N ILE A 335 -7.56 10.52 -13.88
CA ILE A 335 -8.26 9.32 -13.39
C ILE A 335 -7.41 8.07 -13.65
N GLY A 336 -7.04 7.35 -12.59
CA GLY A 336 -6.30 6.09 -12.68
C GLY A 336 -6.83 5.04 -11.71
N ALA A 337 -6.45 3.78 -11.91
CA ALA A 337 -6.77 2.69 -11.01
C ALA A 337 -5.56 1.80 -10.74
N GLY A 338 -5.24 1.54 -9.47
CA GLY A 338 -4.38 0.45 -9.07
C GLY A 338 -5.21 -0.81 -8.85
N LEU A 339 -4.84 -1.91 -9.48
CA LEU A 339 -5.59 -3.18 -9.43
C LEU A 339 -4.82 -4.18 -8.57
N MET A 340 -5.42 -4.64 -7.48
CA MET A 340 -4.91 -5.74 -6.68
C MET A 340 -5.60 -7.03 -7.12
N VAL A 341 -4.82 -8.06 -7.45
CA VAL A 341 -5.31 -9.39 -7.86
C VAL A 341 -4.52 -10.44 -7.10
N ASP A 342 -5.20 -11.35 -6.40
CA ASP A 342 -4.59 -12.33 -5.51
C ASP A 342 -3.62 -11.71 -4.48
N GLY A 343 -3.88 -10.47 -4.05
CA GLY A 343 -3.06 -9.73 -3.09
C GLY A 343 -1.80 -9.10 -3.68
N GLU A 344 -1.62 -9.18 -4.99
CA GLU A 344 -0.48 -8.60 -5.71
C GLU A 344 -0.94 -7.46 -6.63
N LEU A 345 -0.12 -6.42 -6.73
CA LEU A 345 -0.41 -5.29 -7.61
C LEU A 345 -0.23 -5.73 -9.06
N LEU A 346 -1.27 -5.57 -9.87
CA LEU A 346 -1.23 -5.85 -11.30
C LEU A 346 -0.67 -4.63 -12.05
N HIS A 347 0.61 -4.67 -12.41
CA HIS A 347 1.23 -3.66 -13.28
C HIS A 347 0.90 -3.84 -14.77
N GLY A 348 0.54 -5.06 -15.17
CA GLY A 348 0.42 -5.43 -16.59
C GLY A 348 1.77 -5.56 -17.30
N ALA A 349 1.75 -5.83 -18.60
CA ALA A 349 2.96 -6.17 -19.37
C ALA A 349 4.00 -5.03 -19.46
N SER A 350 3.59 -3.79 -19.24
CA SER A 350 4.46 -2.60 -19.38
C SER A 350 4.29 -1.59 -18.25
N GLY A 351 3.54 -1.87 -17.18
CA GLY A 351 3.20 -0.87 -16.15
C GLY A 351 2.01 0.03 -16.52
N ALA A 352 1.14 -0.41 -17.42
CA ALA A 352 -0.02 0.36 -17.92
C ALA A 352 -1.38 -0.28 -17.58
N ALA A 353 -1.41 -1.30 -16.72
CA ALA A 353 -2.67 -1.82 -16.24
C ALA A 353 -3.38 -0.76 -15.39
N GLY A 354 -4.72 -0.69 -15.49
CA GLY A 354 -5.51 0.23 -14.69
C GLY A 354 -5.56 1.69 -15.17
N GLU A 355 -5.07 1.97 -16.38
CA GLU A 355 -5.20 3.26 -17.09
C GLU A 355 -6.65 3.55 -17.56
N ILE A 356 -7.62 3.43 -16.64
CA ILE A 356 -9.05 3.55 -16.91
C ILE A 356 -9.44 4.97 -17.33
N GLY A 357 -8.67 5.99 -16.94
CA GLY A 357 -8.86 7.38 -17.36
C GLY A 357 -8.77 7.57 -18.87
N HIS A 358 -8.11 6.66 -19.59
CA HIS A 358 -7.94 6.72 -21.03
C HIS A 358 -8.96 5.87 -21.81
N VAL A 359 -9.85 5.15 -21.11
CA VAL A 359 -11.00 4.47 -21.75
C VAL A 359 -11.91 5.53 -22.38
N VAL A 360 -12.34 5.28 -23.62
CA VAL A 360 -13.19 6.22 -24.36
C VAL A 360 -14.64 6.10 -23.87
N VAL A 361 -15.19 7.21 -23.42
CA VAL A 361 -16.60 7.35 -23.05
C VAL A 361 -17.38 7.82 -24.28
N GLU A 362 -18.38 7.04 -24.68
CA GLU A 362 -19.20 7.31 -25.86
C GLU A 362 -19.95 8.66 -25.73
N ASN A 363 -20.06 9.39 -26.85
CA ASN A 363 -20.66 10.73 -26.99
C ASN A 363 -19.82 11.91 -26.52
N TYR A 364 -18.59 11.68 -26.04
CA TYR A 364 -17.69 12.73 -25.56
C TYR A 364 -16.48 12.97 -26.48
N GLN A 365 -16.52 12.54 -27.75
CA GLN A 365 -15.40 12.67 -28.70
C GLN A 365 -15.00 14.13 -29.04
N GLY A 366 -15.78 15.12 -28.57
CA GLY A 366 -15.39 16.53 -28.61
C GLY A 366 -14.38 16.96 -27.55
N HIS A 367 -14.16 16.15 -26.50
CA HIS A 367 -13.26 16.47 -25.39
C HIS A 367 -11.85 15.96 -25.68
N GLU A 368 -10.87 16.86 -25.72
CA GLU A 368 -9.47 16.50 -25.96
C GLU A 368 -8.80 16.02 -24.65
N CYS A 369 -8.00 14.96 -24.75
CA CYS A 369 -7.23 14.42 -23.64
C CYS A 369 -5.73 14.68 -23.85
N SER A 370 -5.00 14.92 -22.76
CA SER A 370 -3.54 15.12 -22.76
C SER A 370 -2.77 13.91 -23.32
N CYS A 371 -3.36 12.71 -23.30
CA CYS A 371 -2.76 11.54 -23.92
C CYS A 371 -2.73 11.59 -25.46
N GLY A 372 -3.50 12.51 -26.09
CA GLY A 372 -3.65 12.67 -27.54
C GLY A 372 -4.93 12.09 -28.14
N ASN A 373 -5.69 11.33 -27.36
CA ASN A 373 -7.00 10.80 -27.76
C ASN A 373 -8.14 11.81 -27.49
N LYS A 374 -9.36 11.41 -27.84
CA LYS A 374 -10.59 12.19 -27.59
C LYS A 374 -11.63 11.38 -26.86
N GLY A 375 -12.38 12.04 -25.96
CA GLY A 375 -13.43 11.42 -25.17
C GLY A 375 -12.93 10.42 -24.14
N CYS A 376 -11.67 10.52 -23.72
CA CYS A 376 -11.17 9.72 -22.59
C CYS A 376 -11.95 10.05 -21.32
N LEU A 377 -12.18 9.08 -20.45
CA LEU A 377 -12.86 9.24 -19.18
C LEU A 377 -12.33 10.43 -18.36
N GLU A 378 -11.01 10.56 -18.25
CA GLU A 378 -10.34 11.67 -17.58
C GLU A 378 -10.73 13.04 -18.17
N SER A 379 -10.84 13.14 -19.50
CA SER A 379 -11.18 14.40 -20.19
C SER A 379 -12.63 14.85 -19.96
N VAL A 380 -13.45 14.02 -19.33
CA VAL A 380 -14.85 14.28 -18.99
C VAL A 380 -15.06 14.39 -17.48
N ALA A 381 -14.49 13.48 -16.69
CA ALA A 381 -14.78 13.34 -15.27
C ALA A 381 -13.66 13.80 -14.33
N GLY A 382 -12.44 14.08 -14.83
CA GLY A 382 -11.36 14.63 -14.02
C GLY A 382 -11.71 16.01 -13.45
N SER A 383 -11.07 16.41 -12.35
CA SER A 383 -11.36 17.67 -11.66
C SER A 383 -11.22 18.90 -12.58
N ASP A 384 -10.17 18.91 -13.42
CA ASP A 384 -9.95 19.96 -14.42
C ASP A 384 -10.97 19.91 -15.56
N ALA A 385 -11.47 18.70 -15.89
CA ALA A 385 -12.52 18.53 -16.88
C ALA A 385 -13.86 19.08 -16.40
N ILE A 386 -14.22 18.84 -15.13
CA ILE A 386 -15.41 19.41 -14.49
C ILE A 386 -15.32 20.94 -14.48
N ALA A 387 -14.20 21.50 -14.04
CA ALA A 387 -14.00 22.95 -14.01
C ALA A 387 -14.14 23.59 -15.41
N ARG A 388 -13.47 23.00 -16.41
CA ARG A 388 -13.58 23.42 -17.81
C ARG A 388 -15.01 23.33 -18.33
N ARG A 389 -15.72 22.25 -18.03
CA ARG A 389 -17.11 22.06 -18.46
C ARG A 389 -18.04 23.12 -17.87
N VAL A 390 -17.88 23.45 -16.60
CA VAL A 390 -18.62 24.55 -15.96
C VAL A 390 -18.27 25.89 -16.60
N GLN A 391 -16.99 26.17 -16.89
CA GLN A 391 -16.59 27.39 -17.60
C GLN A 391 -17.27 27.49 -18.98
N GLU A 392 -17.31 26.40 -19.75
CA GLU A 392 -17.97 26.37 -21.07
C GLU A 392 -19.48 26.64 -20.98
N MET A 393 -20.16 26.05 -19.99
CA MET A 393 -21.60 26.19 -19.82
C MET A 393 -22.01 27.57 -19.27
N THR A 394 -21.21 28.13 -18.36
CA THR A 394 -21.50 29.40 -17.70
C THR A 394 -20.95 30.60 -18.50
N GLY A 395 -19.82 30.44 -19.18
CA GLY A 395 -19.02 31.54 -19.73
C GLY A 395 -18.21 32.31 -18.68
N ASP A 396 -18.26 31.91 -17.40
CA ASP A 396 -17.53 32.55 -16.31
C ASP A 396 -16.11 31.95 -16.18
N PRO A 397 -15.10 32.70 -15.70
CA PRO A 397 -13.78 32.12 -15.42
C PRO A 397 -13.85 31.10 -14.28
N VAL A 398 -13.46 29.84 -14.56
CA VAL A 398 -13.42 28.74 -13.60
C VAL A 398 -12.05 28.04 -13.69
N PRO A 399 -11.04 28.51 -12.94
CA PRO A 399 -9.67 28.00 -13.04
C PRO A 399 -9.49 26.62 -12.42
N ASP A 400 -10.38 26.20 -11.53
CA ASP A 400 -10.28 24.96 -10.77
C ASP A 400 -11.66 24.45 -10.30
N LEU A 401 -11.68 23.22 -9.76
CA LEU A 401 -12.87 22.58 -9.23
C LEU A 401 -13.49 23.38 -8.08
N ALA A 402 -12.69 23.98 -7.19
CA ALA A 402 -13.20 24.73 -6.06
C ALA A 402 -14.05 25.92 -6.51
N ARG A 403 -13.59 26.65 -7.54
CA ARG A 403 -14.36 27.75 -8.15
C ARG A 403 -15.62 27.23 -8.83
N ALA A 404 -15.55 26.07 -9.50
CA ALA A 404 -16.69 25.45 -10.17
C ALA A 404 -17.80 25.15 -9.15
N LEU A 405 -17.44 24.51 -8.04
CA LEU A 405 -18.38 24.13 -6.99
C LEU A 405 -18.93 25.35 -6.23
N ALA A 406 -18.16 26.43 -6.10
CA ALA A 406 -18.65 27.68 -5.50
C ALA A 406 -19.82 28.32 -6.29
N LEU A 407 -19.96 28.01 -7.59
CA LEU A 407 -21.07 28.48 -8.41
C LEU A 407 -22.38 27.70 -8.16
N LEU A 408 -22.33 26.57 -7.45
CA LEU A 408 -23.50 25.73 -7.16
C LEU A 408 -24.57 26.48 -6.35
N ALA A 409 -24.17 27.43 -5.51
CA ALA A 409 -25.08 28.26 -4.70
C ALA A 409 -25.76 29.39 -5.48
N SER A 410 -25.48 29.55 -6.77
CA SER A 410 -26.10 30.58 -7.62
C SER A 410 -27.34 30.00 -8.31
N ASP A 411 -28.43 30.77 -8.46
CA ASP A 411 -29.67 30.23 -9.05
C ASP A 411 -29.48 29.75 -10.51
N ASP A 412 -29.11 30.63 -11.44
CA ASP A 412 -28.98 30.27 -12.86
C ASP A 412 -27.70 29.47 -13.15
N ARG A 413 -26.60 29.74 -12.45
CA ARG A 413 -25.33 29.02 -12.65
C ARG A 413 -25.31 27.67 -11.96
N GLY A 414 -25.99 27.54 -10.82
CA GLY A 414 -26.01 26.31 -10.03
C GLY A 414 -26.59 25.15 -10.82
N LYS A 415 -27.66 25.38 -11.57
CA LYS A 415 -28.23 24.36 -12.48
C LYS A 415 -27.21 23.85 -13.50
N LEU A 416 -26.40 24.74 -14.08
CA LEU A 416 -25.34 24.35 -15.03
C LEU A 416 -24.22 23.56 -14.35
N VAL A 417 -23.88 23.90 -13.10
CA VAL A 417 -22.91 23.12 -12.30
C VAL A 417 -23.46 21.73 -11.99
N GLU A 418 -24.74 21.61 -11.60
CA GLU A 418 -25.39 20.32 -11.38
C GLU A 418 -25.31 19.45 -12.64
N ASP A 419 -25.61 20.03 -13.80
CA ASP A 419 -25.59 19.31 -15.08
C ASP A 419 -24.17 18.82 -15.42
N ALA A 420 -23.14 19.66 -15.22
CA ALA A 420 -21.75 19.26 -15.38
C ALA A 420 -21.32 18.13 -14.41
N LEU A 421 -21.78 18.19 -13.14
CA LEU A 421 -21.52 17.14 -12.16
C LEU A 421 -22.23 15.82 -12.51
N MET A 422 -23.45 15.89 -13.06
CA MET A 422 -24.17 14.71 -13.54
C MET A 422 -23.48 14.09 -14.76
N GLU A 423 -23.01 14.89 -15.71
CA GLU A 423 -22.23 14.43 -16.88
C GLU A 423 -20.94 13.71 -16.42
N ALA A 424 -20.18 14.33 -15.52
CA ALA A 424 -18.94 13.76 -14.98
C ALA A 424 -19.20 12.48 -14.17
N GLY A 425 -20.23 12.48 -13.33
CA GLY A 425 -20.62 11.31 -12.53
C GLY A 425 -21.11 10.16 -13.40
N TRP A 426 -21.86 10.45 -14.47
CA TRP A 426 -22.24 9.45 -15.47
C TRP A 426 -21.01 8.83 -16.15
N ALA A 427 -20.06 9.66 -16.60
CA ALA A 427 -18.84 9.18 -17.25
C ALA A 427 -18.01 8.29 -16.30
N LEU A 428 -17.76 8.72 -15.06
CA LEU A 428 -17.05 7.90 -14.06
C LEU A 428 -17.81 6.61 -13.75
N GLY A 429 -19.13 6.66 -13.60
CA GLY A 429 -19.93 5.45 -13.41
C GLY A 429 -19.81 4.46 -14.58
N ARG A 430 -19.73 4.96 -15.83
CA ARG A 430 -19.48 4.12 -17.02
C ARG A 430 -18.10 3.47 -16.97
N GLY A 431 -17.07 4.24 -16.63
CA GLY A 431 -15.70 3.75 -16.47
C GLY A 431 -15.56 2.70 -15.37
N LEU A 432 -16.22 2.92 -14.23
CA LEU A 432 -16.26 1.93 -13.15
C LEU A 432 -17.00 0.66 -13.60
N ALA A 433 -18.13 0.77 -14.30
CA ALA A 433 -18.80 -0.42 -14.84
C ALA A 433 -17.90 -1.24 -15.76
N ASP A 434 -17.11 -0.59 -16.62
CA ASP A 434 -16.14 -1.29 -17.48
C ASP A 434 -15.04 -1.97 -16.65
N LEU A 435 -14.53 -1.29 -15.61
CA LEU A 435 -13.58 -1.88 -14.67
C LEU A 435 -14.16 -3.12 -13.97
N LEU A 436 -15.40 -3.04 -13.47
CA LEU A 436 -16.06 -4.16 -12.80
C LEU A 436 -16.27 -5.34 -13.75
N ASN A 437 -16.64 -5.08 -15.00
CA ASN A 437 -16.87 -6.13 -15.99
C ASN A 437 -15.57 -6.85 -16.41
N LEU A 438 -14.43 -6.14 -16.37
CA LEU A 438 -13.13 -6.68 -16.80
C LEU A 438 -12.34 -7.32 -15.66
N ALA A 439 -12.32 -6.68 -14.48
CA ALA A 439 -11.51 -7.09 -13.35
C ALA A 439 -12.31 -7.77 -12.23
N ASN A 440 -13.63 -7.52 -12.16
CA ASN A 440 -14.52 -8.04 -11.11
C ASN A 440 -13.91 -8.00 -9.70
N PRO A 441 -13.47 -6.83 -9.21
CA PRO A 441 -12.96 -6.71 -7.85
C PRO A 441 -14.08 -6.88 -6.82
N ASP A 442 -13.74 -7.38 -5.64
CA ASP A 442 -14.66 -7.45 -4.49
C ASP A 442 -15.05 -6.05 -4.00
N ARG A 443 -14.13 -5.09 -4.17
CA ARG A 443 -14.27 -3.73 -3.66
C ARG A 443 -13.62 -2.71 -4.59
N VAL A 444 -14.23 -1.53 -4.66
CA VAL A 444 -13.61 -0.32 -5.21
C VAL A 444 -13.42 0.68 -4.09
N VAL A 445 -12.19 1.15 -3.90
CA VAL A 445 -11.88 2.30 -3.05
C VAL A 445 -11.67 3.51 -3.95
N LEU A 446 -12.64 4.42 -3.97
CA LEU A 446 -12.60 5.64 -4.77
C LEU A 446 -12.02 6.79 -3.92
N TYR A 447 -10.77 7.14 -4.22
CA TYR A 447 -10.10 8.31 -3.68
C TYR A 447 -10.41 9.53 -4.56
N GLY A 448 -10.83 10.64 -3.98
CA GLY A 448 -11.02 11.87 -4.74
C GLY A 448 -11.22 13.13 -3.90
N PRO A 449 -11.45 14.31 -4.53
CA PRO A 449 -11.65 15.54 -3.79
C PRO A 449 -12.82 15.40 -2.84
N GLU A 450 -12.63 15.72 -1.56
CA GLU A 450 -13.67 15.60 -0.53
C GLU A 450 -15.03 16.18 -0.98
N PRO A 451 -15.10 17.36 -1.64
CA PRO A 451 -16.37 17.91 -2.10
C PRO A 451 -17.13 17.08 -3.14
N LEU A 452 -16.49 16.10 -3.79
CA LEU A 452 -17.10 15.19 -4.77
C LEU A 452 -17.39 13.80 -4.20
N VAL A 453 -16.66 13.34 -3.17
CA VAL A 453 -16.72 11.93 -2.72
C VAL A 453 -17.14 11.77 -1.26
N SER A 454 -17.40 12.86 -0.53
CA SER A 454 -17.82 12.82 0.87
C SER A 454 -19.24 12.27 1.05
N ASP A 455 -19.45 11.49 2.12
CA ASP A 455 -20.77 11.03 2.57
C ASP A 455 -21.56 12.13 3.32
N ASP A 456 -20.90 13.21 3.75
CA ASP A 456 -21.54 14.39 4.35
C ASP A 456 -22.16 15.28 3.27
N HIS A 457 -23.31 14.85 2.75
CA HIS A 457 -24.05 15.54 1.69
C HIS A 457 -24.66 16.88 2.12
N GLU A 458 -24.79 17.15 3.42
CA GLU A 458 -25.25 18.45 3.91
C GLU A 458 -24.13 19.48 3.76
N ARG A 459 -22.90 19.10 4.11
CA ARG A 459 -21.71 19.92 3.92
C ARG A 459 -21.25 19.99 2.46
N PHE A 460 -21.39 18.90 1.71
CA PHE A 460 -20.95 18.78 0.33
C PHE A 460 -22.09 18.34 -0.62
N PRO A 461 -23.00 19.25 -1.01
CA PRO A 461 -24.10 18.93 -1.93
C PRO A 461 -23.65 18.41 -3.31
N ALA A 462 -22.48 18.85 -3.78
CA ALA A 462 -21.88 18.39 -5.02
C ALA A 462 -21.58 16.88 -5.00
N ALA A 463 -21.10 16.35 -3.86
CA ALA A 463 -20.83 14.93 -3.69
C ALA A 463 -22.10 14.10 -3.86
N LYS A 464 -23.23 14.58 -3.33
CA LYS A 464 -24.53 13.92 -3.51
C LYS A 464 -24.90 13.80 -4.99
N ILE A 465 -24.80 14.88 -5.75
CA ILE A 465 -25.16 14.91 -7.18
C ILE A 465 -24.23 13.97 -7.95
N PHE A 466 -22.93 14.16 -7.79
CA PHE A 466 -21.90 13.41 -8.49
C PHE A 466 -21.97 11.92 -8.16
N MET A 467 -21.89 11.53 -6.89
CA MET A 467 -21.89 10.12 -6.48
C MET A 467 -23.20 9.39 -6.76
N THR A 468 -24.34 10.11 -6.76
CA THR A 468 -25.61 9.51 -7.21
C THR A 468 -25.54 9.12 -8.67
N ALA A 469 -25.01 9.99 -9.55
CA ALA A 469 -24.81 9.68 -10.96
C ALA A 469 -23.78 8.56 -11.18
N VAL A 470 -22.67 8.56 -10.44
CA VAL A 470 -21.65 7.50 -10.46
C VAL A 470 -22.26 6.15 -10.12
N ARG A 471 -22.89 6.03 -8.95
CA ARG A 471 -23.45 4.76 -8.47
C ARG A 471 -24.55 4.24 -9.39
N ARG A 472 -25.48 5.12 -9.80
CA ARG A 472 -26.58 4.76 -10.70
C ARG A 472 -26.04 4.21 -12.02
N THR A 473 -25.15 4.94 -12.67
CA THR A 473 -24.62 4.55 -13.99
C THR A 473 -23.78 3.28 -13.88
N CYS A 474 -22.96 3.17 -12.83
CA CYS A 474 -22.17 1.96 -12.57
C CYS A 474 -23.08 0.72 -12.47
N ILE A 475 -24.14 0.78 -11.68
CA ILE A 475 -25.10 -0.34 -11.50
C ILE A 475 -25.86 -0.65 -12.79
N GLU A 476 -26.25 0.38 -13.57
CA GLU A 476 -26.98 0.20 -14.83
C GLU A 476 -26.14 -0.51 -15.90
N HIS A 477 -24.81 -0.36 -15.86
CA HIS A 477 -23.90 -0.88 -16.88
C HIS A 477 -23.01 -2.05 -16.43
N ALA A 478 -22.93 -2.34 -15.14
CA ALA A 478 -22.21 -3.51 -14.61
C ALA A 478 -23.00 -4.80 -14.87
N PHE A 479 -22.28 -5.86 -15.23
CA PHE A 479 -22.85 -7.16 -15.58
C PHE A 479 -23.22 -7.96 -14.33
N SER A 480 -24.49 -8.40 -14.25
CA SER A 480 -24.94 -9.40 -13.27
C SER A 480 -24.54 -9.03 -11.83
N THR A 481 -23.87 -9.92 -11.10
CA THR A 481 -23.43 -9.74 -9.72
C THR A 481 -22.27 -8.76 -9.56
N ALA A 482 -21.60 -8.34 -10.64
CA ALA A 482 -20.53 -7.34 -10.54
C ALA A 482 -21.06 -5.98 -10.04
N ARG A 483 -22.36 -5.70 -10.22
CA ARG A 483 -23.02 -4.49 -9.69
C ARG A 483 -23.17 -4.47 -8.17
N ASP A 484 -22.97 -5.62 -7.51
CA ASP A 484 -23.09 -5.76 -6.05
C ASP A 484 -21.77 -5.38 -5.34
N VAL A 485 -20.76 -4.92 -6.09
CA VAL A 485 -19.48 -4.44 -5.56
C VAL A 485 -19.66 -3.35 -4.50
N VAL A 486 -18.83 -3.39 -3.48
CA VAL A 486 -18.77 -2.34 -2.47
C VAL A 486 -17.90 -1.19 -3.00
N ILE A 487 -18.50 -0.02 -3.20
CA ILE A 487 -17.76 1.22 -3.51
C ILE A 487 -17.66 2.06 -2.24
N VAL A 488 -16.43 2.18 -1.72
CA VAL A 488 -16.06 3.01 -0.57
C VAL A 488 -15.38 4.26 -1.08
N THR A 489 -15.71 5.42 -0.53
CA THR A 489 -15.07 6.69 -0.89
C THR A 489 -14.11 7.17 0.18
N ARG A 490 -13.05 7.85 -0.24
CA ARG A 490 -12.06 8.47 0.64
C ARG A 490 -11.62 9.82 0.07
N PRO A 491 -11.49 10.86 0.91
CA PRO A 491 -10.80 12.08 0.51
C PRO A 491 -9.38 11.77 0.03
N TYR A 492 -8.96 12.45 -1.03
CA TYR A 492 -7.60 12.39 -1.57
C TYR A 492 -6.89 13.72 -1.37
N GLU A 493 -5.74 13.68 -0.71
CA GLU A 493 -4.88 14.84 -0.42
C GLU A 493 -3.42 14.49 -0.69
N ASP A 494 -2.56 15.50 -0.88
CA ASP A 494 -1.16 15.29 -1.21
C ASP A 494 -0.41 14.45 -0.16
N GLU A 495 -0.73 14.65 1.12
CA GLU A 495 -0.12 13.88 2.20
C GLU A 495 -0.49 12.39 2.09
N LEU A 496 -1.71 12.08 1.65
CA LEU A 496 -2.15 10.71 1.45
C LEU A 496 -1.36 10.04 0.33
N GLY A 497 -1.12 10.72 -0.79
CA GLY A 497 -0.22 10.21 -1.83
C GLY A 497 1.24 10.07 -1.37
N ALA A 498 1.74 11.01 -0.55
CA ALA A 498 3.06 10.85 0.06
C ALA A 498 3.14 9.60 0.97
N ARG A 499 2.08 9.31 1.74
CA ARG A 499 1.98 8.07 2.53
C ARG A 499 1.86 6.84 1.65
N ALA A 500 1.20 6.94 0.50
CA ALA A 500 1.11 5.86 -0.48
C ALA A 500 2.49 5.53 -1.06
N ALA A 501 3.26 6.55 -1.43
CA ALA A 501 4.66 6.39 -1.83
C ALA A 501 5.47 5.67 -0.73
N ALA A 502 5.31 6.05 0.54
CA ALA A 502 5.97 5.36 1.64
C ALA A 502 5.54 3.89 1.76
N ALA A 503 4.26 3.57 1.56
CA ALA A 503 3.77 2.19 1.58
C ALA A 503 4.41 1.33 0.48
N VAL A 504 4.63 1.89 -0.71
CA VAL A 504 5.36 1.22 -1.79
C VAL A 504 6.80 0.91 -1.37
N ALA A 505 7.49 1.86 -0.74
CA ALA A 505 8.84 1.65 -0.25
C ALA A 505 8.91 0.56 0.84
N TRP A 506 7.93 0.54 1.75
CA TRP A 506 7.82 -0.51 2.78
C TRP A 506 7.70 -1.90 2.17
N ASN A 507 6.79 -2.07 1.21
CA ASN A 507 6.60 -3.36 0.55
C ASN A 507 7.84 -3.81 -0.22
N ARG A 508 8.68 -2.89 -0.69
CA ARG A 508 9.95 -3.25 -1.32
C ARG A 508 11.03 -3.63 -0.31
N LEU A 509 11.16 -2.88 0.79
CA LEU A 509 12.13 -3.18 1.85
C LEU A 509 11.88 -4.54 2.52
N ASP A 510 10.65 -5.05 2.48
CA ASP A 510 10.32 -6.38 3.01
C ASP A 510 10.64 -7.52 2.02
N GLN A 511 10.89 -7.21 0.75
CA GLN A 511 11.26 -8.18 -0.30
C GLN A 511 12.78 -8.32 -0.49
N ASP A 512 13.54 -7.28 -0.13
CA ASP A 512 15.01 -7.20 -0.22
C ASP A 512 15.69 -7.56 1.13
#